data_AF-A0A2R8AY11-F1
#
_entry.id   AF-A0A2R8AY11-F1
#
_cell.length_a   1.000
_cell.length_b   1.000
_cell.length_c   1.000
_cell.angle_alpha   90.00
_cell.angle_beta   90.00
_cell.angle_gamma   90.00
#
_symmetry.space_group_name_H-M   'P 1'
#
loop_
_entity.id
_entity.type
_entity.pdbx_description
1 polymer ?
#
loop_
_entity_poly.entity_id
_entity_poly.type
_entity_poly.pdbx_seq_one_letter_code
_entity_poly.pdbx_strand_id
1 'polypeptide(L)'
;MSHKFQCDCGQTKWSIKSDTPGTALICYCTDCQNAATHLGSQTTLDSAGGTTIYQAMPSDITFEAGFDTVKMFMHRPDGIFRWYAGCCNTPIANTLKTTKIPFAGYVLPAGNTAFGSNPPQVMTKSALSPIKQHGFAKVGFGVISRGLMAKLRGNTSGAPFFVGGVPVRDPEVLSKS
;
A
#
# COMPACT_ATOMS: atom_id res chain seq x y z
N MET A 1 -14.63 -7.16 11.55
CA MET A 1 -13.50 -8.11 11.76
C MET A 1 -12.21 -7.51 11.21
N SER A 2 -11.02 -7.98 11.59
CA SER A 2 -9.76 -7.45 11.06
C SER A 2 -8.67 -8.52 10.92
N HIS A 3 -7.76 -8.31 9.97
CA HIS A 3 -6.53 -9.08 9.81
C HIS A 3 -5.38 -8.35 10.48
N LYS A 4 -4.58 -9.06 11.27
CA LYS A 4 -3.43 -8.50 12.01
C LYS A 4 -2.14 -8.72 11.25
N PHE A 5 -1.28 -7.72 11.29
CA PHE A 5 0.03 -7.68 10.65
C PHE A 5 1.05 -7.07 11.61
N GLN A 6 2.30 -7.38 11.37
CA GLN A 6 3.42 -6.79 12.08
C GLN A 6 4.60 -6.63 11.13
N CYS A 7 5.50 -5.71 11.46
CA CYS A 7 6.77 -5.61 10.76
C CYS A 7 7.67 -6.81 11.08
N ASP A 8 8.77 -6.96 10.33
CA ASP A 8 9.66 -8.12 10.42
C ASP A 8 10.27 -8.27 11.83
N CYS A 9 10.58 -7.17 12.51
CA CYS A 9 11.09 -7.18 13.89
C CYS A 9 10.00 -7.14 14.97
N GLY A 10 8.71 -7.05 14.58
CA GLY A 10 7.56 -7.08 15.48
C GLY A 10 7.30 -5.81 16.31
N GLN A 11 8.12 -4.75 16.18
CA GLN A 11 7.95 -3.50 16.94
C GLN A 11 6.74 -2.68 16.48
N THR A 12 6.45 -2.67 15.18
CA THR A 12 5.28 -2.02 14.58
C THR A 12 4.21 -3.06 14.29
N LYS A 13 2.99 -2.83 14.78
CA LYS A 13 1.84 -3.73 14.63
C LYS A 13 0.64 -2.94 14.14
N TRP A 14 -0.08 -3.50 13.19
CA TRP A 14 -1.29 -2.90 12.65
C TRP A 14 -2.33 -3.98 12.33
N SER A 15 -3.59 -3.58 12.29
CA SER A 15 -4.67 -4.37 11.72
C SER A 15 -5.39 -3.63 10.61
N ILE A 16 -5.91 -4.39 9.67
CA ILE A 16 -6.69 -3.88 8.54
C ILE A 16 -8.09 -4.51 8.63
N LYS A 17 -9.13 -3.68 8.55
CA LYS A 17 -10.52 -4.15 8.55
C LYS A 17 -10.75 -5.13 7.38
N SER A 18 -11.43 -6.23 7.65
CA SER A 18 -11.71 -7.28 6.66
C SER A 18 -13.12 -7.23 6.07
N ASP A 19 -14.01 -6.44 6.68
CA ASP A 19 -15.41 -6.26 6.30
C ASP A 19 -15.65 -4.98 5.49
N THR A 20 -14.60 -4.23 5.14
CA THR A 20 -14.72 -3.02 4.33
C THR A 20 -14.50 -3.31 2.84
N PRO A 21 -15.14 -2.53 1.93
CA PRO A 21 -14.90 -2.69 0.50
C PRO A 21 -13.43 -2.39 0.14
N GLY A 22 -12.80 -3.34 -0.54
CA GLY A 22 -11.44 -3.17 -1.04
C GLY A 22 -11.14 -4.10 -2.23
N THR A 23 -9.89 -4.09 -2.69
CA THR A 23 -9.47 -4.88 -3.85
C THR A 23 -8.04 -5.35 -3.66
N ALA A 24 -7.86 -6.65 -3.49
CA ALA A 24 -6.53 -7.27 -3.55
C ALA A 24 -6.01 -7.28 -4.99
N LEU A 25 -4.71 -7.13 -5.19
CA LEU A 25 -4.00 -7.25 -6.46
C LEU A 25 -2.54 -7.67 -6.22
N ILE A 26 -1.87 -8.13 -7.26
CA ILE A 26 -0.40 -8.20 -7.32
C ILE A 26 0.07 -7.23 -8.40
N CYS A 27 0.92 -6.28 -8.00
CA CYS A 27 1.47 -5.27 -8.90
C CYS A 27 2.91 -5.58 -9.26
N TYR A 28 3.21 -5.61 -10.56
CA TYR A 28 4.54 -5.93 -11.10
C TYR A 28 5.28 -4.71 -11.66
N CYS A 29 4.83 -3.49 -11.38
CA CYS A 29 5.51 -2.31 -11.94
C CYS A 29 6.91 -2.12 -11.33
N THR A 30 7.81 -1.51 -12.10
CA THR A 30 9.18 -1.19 -11.68
C THR A 30 9.22 -0.34 -10.40
N ASP A 31 8.24 0.54 -10.21
CA ASP A 31 8.15 1.40 -9.02
C ASP A 31 7.93 0.58 -7.73
N CYS A 32 7.09 -0.47 -7.78
CA CYS A 32 6.89 -1.39 -6.66
C CYS A 32 8.14 -2.23 -6.39
N GLN A 33 8.80 -2.74 -7.44
CA GLN A 33 10.06 -3.48 -7.32
C GLN A 33 11.15 -2.61 -6.70
N ASN A 34 11.35 -1.39 -7.20
CA ASN A 34 12.34 -0.45 -6.69
C ASN A 34 12.09 -0.10 -5.22
N ALA A 35 10.82 -0.02 -4.78
CA ALA A 35 10.49 0.25 -3.38
C ALA A 35 10.90 -0.91 -2.47
N ALA A 36 10.63 -2.14 -2.88
CA ALA A 36 11.05 -3.32 -2.13
C ALA A 36 12.59 -3.42 -2.08
N THR A 37 13.27 -3.17 -3.20
CA THR A 37 14.74 -3.13 -3.28
C THR A 37 15.32 -2.05 -2.37
N HIS A 38 14.80 -0.82 -2.42
CA HIS A 38 15.29 0.28 -1.58
C HIS A 38 15.15 -0.03 -0.08
N LEU A 39 14.02 -0.61 0.32
CA LEU A 39 13.78 -0.98 1.71
C LEU A 39 14.55 -2.25 2.13
N GLY A 40 15.19 -2.96 1.20
CA GLY A 40 15.84 -4.25 1.46
C GLY A 40 14.87 -5.34 1.91
N SER A 41 13.56 -5.17 1.66
CA SER A 41 12.53 -6.08 2.15
C SER A 41 12.38 -7.30 1.24
N GLN A 42 12.99 -8.41 1.66
CA GLN A 42 12.95 -9.67 0.91
C GLN A 42 11.57 -10.35 0.94
N THR A 43 10.70 -9.99 1.88
CA THR A 43 9.38 -10.61 2.10
C THR A 43 8.27 -10.00 1.25
N THR A 44 8.56 -8.92 0.54
CA THR A 44 7.56 -8.09 -0.16
C THR A 44 7.29 -8.53 -1.60
N LEU A 45 8.30 -9.07 -2.29
CA LEU A 45 8.19 -9.48 -3.69
C LEU A 45 7.97 -10.99 -3.80
N ASP A 46 7.06 -11.39 -4.68
CA ASP A 46 7.02 -12.77 -5.16
C ASP A 46 8.18 -13.07 -6.13
N SER A 47 8.30 -14.34 -6.55
CA SER A 47 9.37 -14.80 -7.44
C SER A 47 9.36 -14.15 -8.83
N ALA A 48 8.27 -13.52 -9.24
CA ALA A 48 8.13 -12.79 -10.49
C ALA A 48 8.26 -11.26 -10.30
N GLY A 49 8.65 -10.79 -9.10
CA GLY A 49 8.82 -9.38 -8.78
C GLY A 49 7.50 -8.65 -8.49
N GLY A 50 6.44 -9.38 -8.13
CA GLY A 50 5.13 -8.84 -7.81
C GLY A 50 5.00 -8.45 -6.33
N THR A 51 4.42 -7.29 -6.06
CA THR A 51 4.03 -6.89 -4.70
C THR A 51 2.55 -7.16 -4.46
N THR A 52 2.22 -7.94 -3.43
CA THR A 52 0.84 -8.14 -2.99
C THR A 52 0.31 -6.86 -2.32
N ILE A 53 -0.80 -6.32 -2.83
CA ILE A 53 -1.40 -5.08 -2.34
C ILE A 53 -2.89 -5.27 -2.11
N TYR A 54 -3.40 -4.79 -0.98
CA TYR A 54 -4.83 -4.61 -0.76
C TYR A 54 -5.21 -3.12 -0.79
N GLN A 55 -5.97 -2.72 -1.81
CA GLN A 55 -6.43 -1.35 -1.98
C GLN A 55 -7.74 -1.13 -1.24
N ALA A 56 -7.75 -0.21 -0.27
CA ALA A 56 -8.93 0.15 0.50
C ALA A 56 -8.84 1.62 0.99
N MET A 57 -9.66 1.98 1.97
CA MET A 57 -9.64 3.32 2.56
C MET A 57 -8.48 3.44 3.54
N PRO A 58 -7.79 4.59 3.62
CA PRO A 58 -6.80 4.87 4.66
C PRO A 58 -7.34 4.63 6.08
N SER A 59 -8.63 4.89 6.33
CA SER A 59 -9.28 4.69 7.63
C SER A 59 -9.53 3.22 8.02
N ASP A 60 -9.11 2.28 7.18
CA ASP A 60 -9.28 0.84 7.43
C ASP A 60 -8.10 0.22 8.17
N ILE A 61 -6.97 0.92 8.26
CA ILE A 61 -5.82 0.51 9.06
C ILE A 61 -5.89 1.14 10.46
N THR A 62 -5.58 0.33 11.47
CA THR A 62 -5.36 0.75 12.84
C THR A 62 -3.97 0.30 13.25
N PHE A 63 -3.14 1.20 13.76
CA PHE A 63 -1.86 0.83 14.36
C PHE A 63 -2.06 0.50 15.84
N GLU A 64 -1.69 -0.70 16.28
CA GLU A 64 -1.70 -1.06 17.70
C GLU A 64 -0.36 -0.74 18.40
N ALA A 65 0.74 -0.63 17.64
CA ALA A 65 2.06 -0.29 18.17
C ALA A 65 2.97 0.30 17.09
N GLY A 66 3.91 1.17 17.50
CA GLY A 66 5.05 1.62 16.68
C GLY A 66 4.72 2.63 15.57
N PHE A 67 3.55 3.29 15.60
CA PHE A 67 3.17 4.30 14.60
C PHE A 67 4.08 5.54 14.63
N ASP A 68 4.59 5.89 15.81
CA ASP A 68 5.62 6.92 16.02
C ASP A 68 6.90 6.65 15.21
N THR A 69 7.27 5.38 15.03
CA THR A 69 8.45 4.97 14.24
C THR A 69 8.17 4.79 12.74
N VAL A 70 6.91 4.95 12.29
CA VAL A 70 6.57 4.87 10.86
C VAL A 70 7.18 6.06 10.13
N LYS A 71 7.81 5.75 9.00
CA LYS A 71 8.45 6.70 8.09
C LYS A 71 7.79 6.67 6.72
N MET A 72 8.12 7.67 5.91
CA MET A 72 7.59 7.84 4.57
C MET A 72 8.72 8.24 3.61
N PHE A 73 8.71 7.65 2.41
CA PHE A 73 9.58 8.11 1.33
C PHE A 73 8.81 8.21 0.01
N MET A 74 9.47 8.80 -0.99
CA MET A 74 9.05 8.83 -2.37
C MET A 74 10.23 8.54 -3.29
N HIS A 75 10.02 7.74 -4.33
CA HIS A 75 11.02 7.57 -5.39
C HIS A 75 11.20 8.81 -6.25
N ARG A 76 10.16 9.64 -6.38
CA ARG A 76 10.17 10.86 -7.19
C ARG A 76 9.27 11.94 -6.56
N PRO A 77 9.56 13.24 -6.76
CA PRO A 77 8.74 14.34 -6.25
C PRO A 77 7.28 14.33 -6.69
N ASP A 78 6.92 13.63 -7.77
CA ASP A 78 5.57 13.46 -8.32
C ASP A 78 4.95 12.08 -8.01
N GLY A 79 5.70 11.17 -7.39
CA GLY A 79 5.27 9.81 -7.06
C GLY A 79 4.27 9.69 -5.92
N ILE A 80 4.01 8.45 -5.50
CA ILE A 80 3.17 8.11 -4.35
C ILE A 80 3.97 8.15 -3.05
N PHE A 81 3.28 8.35 -1.93
CA PHE A 81 3.86 8.19 -0.60
C PHE A 81 3.97 6.71 -0.25
N ARG A 82 5.14 6.29 0.20
CA ARG A 82 5.46 4.91 0.57
C ARG A 82 5.75 4.86 2.06
N TRP A 83 4.83 4.28 2.81
CA TRP A 83 4.87 4.19 4.27
C TRP A 83 5.50 2.88 4.70
N TYR A 84 6.42 2.93 5.65
CA TYR A 84 7.16 1.77 6.12
C TYR A 84 7.49 1.86 7.62
N ALA A 85 7.73 0.71 8.24
CA ALA A 85 8.15 0.63 9.63
C ALA A 85 9.62 1.04 9.74
N GLY A 86 9.93 2.18 10.35
CA GLY A 86 11.31 2.70 10.41
C GLY A 86 12.28 1.86 11.23
N CYS A 87 11.80 0.91 12.03
CA CYS A 87 12.59 0.00 12.85
C CYS A 87 13.28 -1.13 12.07
N CYS A 88 12.72 -1.54 10.92
CA CYS A 88 13.27 -2.64 10.11
C CYS A 88 12.97 -2.50 8.61
N ASN A 89 12.48 -1.35 8.17
CA ASN A 89 12.14 -1.05 6.78
C ASN A 89 11.00 -1.89 6.17
N THR A 90 10.21 -2.63 6.97
CA THR A 90 9.06 -3.37 6.43
C THR A 90 8.04 -2.42 5.77
N PRO A 91 7.67 -2.62 4.50
CA PRO A 91 6.65 -1.81 3.85
C PRO A 91 5.28 -2.00 4.50
N ILE A 92 4.48 -0.94 4.58
CA ILE A 92 3.16 -0.97 5.23
C ILE A 92 2.06 -0.58 4.24
N ALA A 93 2.19 0.58 3.60
CA ALA A 93 1.13 1.12 2.75
C ALA A 93 1.66 2.10 1.72
N ASN A 94 0.87 2.33 0.68
CA ASN A 94 1.08 3.41 -0.27
C ASN A 94 -0.14 4.32 -0.32
N THR A 95 0.05 5.63 -0.33
CA THR A 95 -1.04 6.61 -0.46
C THR A 95 -0.77 7.61 -1.57
N LEU A 96 -1.85 8.19 -2.11
CA LEU A 96 -1.74 9.37 -2.96
C LEU A 96 -1.36 10.59 -2.11
N LYS A 97 -0.76 11.61 -2.71
CA LYS A 97 -0.41 12.87 -2.05
C LYS A 97 -1.61 13.72 -1.60
N THR A 98 -2.80 13.36 -2.06
CA THR A 98 -4.03 14.10 -1.81
C THR A 98 -5.04 13.20 -1.12
N THR A 99 -5.79 13.77 -0.18
CA THR A 99 -6.88 13.08 0.50
C THR A 99 -8.22 13.19 -0.26
N LYS A 100 -8.27 13.94 -1.36
CA LYS A 100 -9.48 14.09 -2.23
C LYS A 100 -9.95 12.75 -2.80
N ILE A 101 -9.00 11.85 -3.05
CA ILE A 101 -9.25 10.45 -3.40
C ILE A 101 -8.57 9.64 -2.30
N PRO A 102 -9.27 9.36 -1.18
CA PRO A 102 -8.68 8.67 -0.05
C PRO A 102 -8.39 7.23 -0.45
N PHE A 103 -7.11 6.96 -0.71
CA PHE A 103 -6.61 5.70 -1.23
C PHE A 103 -5.43 5.24 -0.37
N ALA A 104 -5.51 4.01 0.11
CA ALA A 104 -4.38 3.28 0.67
C ALA A 104 -4.25 1.93 -0.04
N GLY A 105 -3.07 1.66 -0.60
CA GLY A 105 -2.66 0.33 -1.03
C GLY A 105 -1.79 -0.30 0.04
N TYR A 106 -2.37 -1.12 0.91
CA TYR A 106 -1.67 -1.83 1.97
C TYR A 106 -0.76 -2.90 1.36
N VAL A 107 0.53 -2.83 1.68
CA VAL A 107 1.52 -3.81 1.22
C VAL A 107 1.44 -5.01 2.14
N LEU A 108 1.27 -6.19 1.57
CA LEU A 108 1.17 -7.44 2.31
C LEU A 108 2.39 -8.31 2.01
N PRO A 109 2.75 -9.23 2.91
CA PRO A 109 3.75 -10.24 2.61
C PRO A 109 3.43 -10.98 1.30
N ALA A 110 4.46 -11.37 0.55
CA ALA A 110 4.30 -12.12 -0.68
C ALA A 110 3.46 -13.40 -0.43
N GLY A 111 2.51 -13.68 -1.33
CA GLY A 111 1.61 -14.84 -1.19
C GLY A 111 0.52 -14.72 -0.12
N ASN A 112 0.40 -13.58 0.58
CA ASN A 112 -0.68 -13.40 1.57
C ASN A 112 -2.07 -13.41 0.91
N THR A 113 -2.98 -14.24 1.43
CA THR A 113 -4.35 -14.43 0.91
C THR A 113 -5.44 -13.91 1.84
N ALA A 114 -5.10 -13.06 2.83
CA ALA A 114 -6.06 -12.58 3.82
C ALA A 114 -7.28 -11.87 3.19
N PHE A 115 -7.08 -11.21 2.05
CA PHE A 115 -8.12 -10.47 1.32
C PHE A 115 -8.58 -11.17 0.04
N GLY A 116 -8.46 -12.49 -0.01
CA GLY A 116 -8.91 -13.33 -1.12
C GLY A 116 -7.78 -14.13 -1.76
N SER A 117 -8.17 -15.21 -2.42
CA SER A 117 -7.29 -16.05 -3.24
C SER A 117 -7.36 -15.60 -4.71
N ASN A 118 -6.24 -15.72 -5.42
CA ASN A 118 -6.09 -15.36 -6.84
C ASN A 118 -6.44 -13.89 -7.18
N PRO A 119 -5.69 -12.91 -6.63
CA PRO A 119 -5.93 -11.51 -6.91
C PRO A 119 -5.55 -11.12 -8.36
N PRO A 120 -6.21 -10.10 -8.95
CA PRO A 120 -5.79 -9.46 -10.20
C PRO A 120 -4.27 -9.24 -10.29
N GLN A 121 -3.71 -9.57 -11.45
CA GLN A 121 -2.28 -9.37 -11.73
C GLN A 121 -2.12 -8.22 -12.73
N VAL A 122 -1.44 -7.15 -12.32
CA VAL A 122 -1.40 -5.88 -13.05
C VAL A 122 0.02 -5.40 -13.29
N MET A 123 0.20 -4.57 -14.34
CA MET A 123 1.50 -4.00 -14.71
C MET A 123 2.56 -5.08 -15.05
N THR A 124 2.12 -6.21 -15.60
CA THR A 124 2.93 -7.43 -15.74
C THR A 124 4.03 -7.34 -16.81
N LYS A 125 4.07 -6.25 -17.59
CA LYS A 125 5.14 -5.99 -18.57
C LYS A 125 6.52 -5.88 -17.93
N SER A 126 6.58 -5.50 -16.65
CA SER A 126 7.83 -5.35 -15.89
C SER A 126 8.10 -6.53 -14.95
N ALA A 127 7.29 -7.60 -15.02
CA ALA A 127 7.52 -8.80 -14.22
C ALA A 127 8.86 -9.46 -14.59
N LEU A 128 9.53 -10.06 -13.60
CA LEU A 128 10.82 -10.74 -13.76
C LEU A 128 10.69 -12.10 -14.48
N SER A 129 9.48 -12.63 -14.56
CA SER A 129 9.13 -13.80 -15.37
C SER A 129 7.76 -13.58 -16.05
N PRO A 130 7.40 -14.38 -17.08
CA PRO A 130 6.15 -14.17 -17.80
C PRO A 130 4.91 -14.30 -16.92
N ILE A 131 4.14 -13.23 -16.81
CA ILE A 131 2.88 -13.18 -16.06
C ILE A 131 1.75 -12.62 -16.93
N LYS A 132 0.61 -13.31 -16.94
CA LYS A 132 -0.59 -12.88 -17.66
C LYS A 132 -1.34 -11.79 -16.89
N GLN A 133 -1.38 -10.59 -17.44
CA GLN A 133 -2.18 -9.49 -16.91
C GLN A 133 -3.68 -9.83 -16.94
N HIS A 134 -4.38 -9.56 -15.84
CA HIS A 134 -5.82 -9.63 -15.76
C HIS A 134 -6.37 -8.75 -14.62
N GLY A 135 -7.65 -8.36 -14.72
CA GLY A 135 -8.33 -7.61 -13.66
C GLY A 135 -7.91 -6.15 -13.49
N PHE A 136 -7.07 -5.59 -14.37
CA PHE A 136 -6.63 -4.18 -14.33
C PHE A 136 -7.81 -3.18 -14.26
N ALA A 137 -8.83 -3.37 -15.11
CA ALA A 137 -10.01 -2.51 -15.12
C ALA A 137 -10.80 -2.58 -13.80
N LYS A 138 -10.91 -3.77 -13.19
CA LYS A 138 -11.57 -3.97 -11.88
C LYS A 138 -10.82 -3.23 -10.77
N VAL A 139 -9.50 -3.31 -10.76
CA VAL A 139 -8.63 -2.59 -9.80
C VAL A 139 -8.86 -1.08 -9.92
N GLY A 140 -8.76 -0.52 -11.15
CA GLY A 140 -8.96 0.91 -11.38
C GLY A 140 -10.37 1.40 -11.01
N PHE A 141 -11.41 0.67 -11.44
CA PHE A 141 -12.80 1.01 -11.11
C PHE A 141 -13.07 0.96 -9.60
N GLY A 142 -12.47 0.01 -8.89
CA GLY A 142 -12.55 -0.09 -7.44
C GLY A 142 -12.04 1.17 -6.73
N VAL A 143 -10.91 1.73 -7.17
CA VAL A 143 -10.35 2.97 -6.60
C VAL A 143 -11.27 4.17 -6.87
N ILE A 144 -11.71 4.32 -8.11
CA ILE A 144 -12.56 5.45 -8.53
C ILE A 144 -13.90 5.42 -7.76
N SER A 145 -14.57 4.27 -7.72
CA SER A 145 -15.85 4.11 -7.02
C SER A 145 -15.74 4.38 -5.52
N ARG A 146 -14.69 3.87 -4.84
CA ARG A 146 -14.45 4.16 -3.42
C ARG A 146 -14.14 5.64 -3.17
N GLY A 147 -13.33 6.26 -4.02
CA GLY A 147 -13.02 7.69 -3.93
C GLY A 147 -14.27 8.57 -4.05
N LEU A 148 -15.15 8.26 -5.01
CA LEU A 148 -16.42 8.96 -5.18
C LEU A 148 -17.34 8.78 -3.95
N MET A 149 -17.51 7.56 -3.47
CA MET A 149 -18.32 7.27 -2.27
C MET A 149 -17.78 7.96 -1.02
N ALA A 150 -16.45 7.98 -0.87
CA ALA A 150 -15.80 8.67 0.24
C ALA A 150 -16.05 10.18 0.21
N LYS A 151 -15.96 10.79 -0.98
CA LYS A 151 -16.29 12.22 -1.17
C LYS A 151 -17.75 12.51 -0.83
N LEU A 152 -18.69 11.69 -1.31
CA LEU A 152 -20.11 11.84 -1.01
C LEU A 152 -20.41 11.72 0.50
N ARG A 153 -19.67 10.88 1.22
CA ARG A 153 -19.81 10.65 2.66
C ARG A 153 -18.97 11.60 3.52
N GLY A 154 -18.21 12.52 2.92
CA GLY A 154 -17.28 13.39 3.65
C GLY A 154 -16.08 12.67 4.28
N ASN A 155 -15.88 11.37 4.00
CA ASN A 155 -14.79 10.58 4.57
C ASN A 155 -13.50 10.74 3.75
N THR A 156 -12.90 11.92 3.83
CA THR A 156 -11.70 12.30 3.04
C THR A 156 -10.55 12.80 3.92
N SER A 157 -10.51 12.36 5.18
CA SER A 157 -9.45 12.78 6.13
C SER A 157 -8.07 12.25 5.74
N GLY A 158 -8.00 11.06 5.15
CA GLY A 158 -6.75 10.35 4.90
C GLY A 158 -6.10 9.75 6.15
N ALA A 159 -6.77 9.82 7.32
CA ALA A 159 -6.26 9.23 8.55
C ALA A 159 -5.98 7.72 8.37
N PRO A 160 -4.96 7.15 9.04
CA PRO A 160 -4.04 7.83 9.98
C PRO A 160 -2.86 8.54 9.29
N PHE A 161 -2.70 8.38 7.98
CA PHE A 161 -1.55 8.91 7.22
C PHE A 161 -1.57 10.42 7.05
N PHE A 162 -2.75 11.05 7.19
CA PHE A 162 -2.95 12.49 7.03
C PHE A 162 -3.72 13.09 8.21
N VAL A 163 -3.39 14.34 8.54
CA VAL A 163 -4.15 15.20 9.46
C VAL A 163 -4.36 16.54 8.77
N GLY A 164 -5.61 16.97 8.64
CA GLY A 164 -5.95 18.22 7.94
C GLY A 164 -5.52 18.24 6.46
N GLY A 165 -5.36 17.07 5.82
CA GLY A 165 -4.90 16.95 4.43
C GLY A 165 -3.37 16.98 4.26
N VAL A 166 -2.61 17.12 5.34
CA VAL A 166 -1.14 17.11 5.36
C VAL A 166 -0.65 15.73 5.83
N PRO A 167 0.36 15.10 5.20
CA PRO A 167 0.89 13.83 5.67
C PRO A 167 1.51 13.99 7.07
N VAL A 168 1.35 12.98 7.93
CA VAL A 168 1.84 13.03 9.32
C VAL A 168 3.36 12.86 9.46
N ARG A 169 4.06 12.57 8.37
CA ARG A 169 5.52 12.46 8.29
C ARG A 169 6.02 13.20 7.07
N ASP A 170 7.21 13.77 7.15
CA ASP A 170 7.86 14.35 5.99
C ASP A 170 8.43 13.24 5.09
N PRO A 171 8.27 13.34 3.76
CA PRO A 171 8.83 12.35 2.87
C PRO A 171 10.33 12.53 2.70
N GLU A 172 11.08 11.44 2.87
CA GLU A 172 12.40 11.32 2.26
C GLU A 172 12.23 11.17 0.74
N VAL A 173 12.74 12.12 -0.05
CA VAL A 173 12.74 11.99 -1.51
C VAL A 173 14.04 11.34 -1.94
N LEU A 174 13.95 10.12 -2.44
CA LEU A 174 15.10 9.42 -3.01
C LEU A 174 15.41 10.11 -4.35
N SER A 175 16.41 10.98 -4.37
CA SER A 175 16.89 11.58 -5.61
C SER A 175 17.27 10.48 -6.60
N LYS A 176 16.96 10.67 -7.89
CA LYS A 176 17.30 9.73 -8.97
C LYS A 176 18.75 9.24 -8.82
N SER A 177 18.92 7.98 -8.43
CA SER A 177 20.08 7.17 -8.80
C SER A 177 19.88 6.66 -10.22
#